data_AF-A0A1I1SXH6-F1
#
_entry.id   AF-A0A1I1SXH6-F1
#
_cell.length_a   1.000
_cell.length_b   1.000
_cell.length_c   1.000
_cell.angle_alpha   90.00
_cell.angle_beta   90.00
_cell.angle_gamma   90.00
#
_symmetry.space_group_name_H-M   'P 1'
#
loop_
_entity.id
_entity.type
_entity.pdbx_description
1 polymer ?
#
loop_
_entity_poly.entity_id
_entity_poly.type
_entity_poly.pdbx_seq_one_letter_code
_entity_poly.pdbx_strand_id
1 'polypeptide(L)'
;MAVPVLNFPRRQMPRPPVVSDEAGSDAGIGHVPIWQLWRSLPAHAFGFPEQAELKELLGRVRPLRVEHWDAALAGDAAASVALALRMSGIDVLDTTRHDLVMSMVLFHALAGSAAARTVLAFTLDRRRYLGENVDPLARSWRGPSRTEIRRASVQALMEALS
;
A
#
# COMPACT_ATOMS: atom_id res chain seq x y z
N MET A 1 35.41 -0.61 -1.95
CA MET A 1 34.31 0.29 -2.35
C MET A 1 33.21 0.18 -1.30
N ALA A 2 32.97 1.22 -0.51
CA ALA A 2 32.03 1.19 0.61
C ALA A 2 30.64 1.65 0.16
N VAL A 3 29.62 0.83 0.43
CA VAL A 3 28.20 1.15 0.16
C VAL A 3 27.66 1.94 1.35
N PRO A 4 26.97 3.08 1.15
CA PRO A 4 26.46 3.88 2.25
C PRO A 4 25.29 3.16 2.94
N VAL A 5 25.44 2.87 4.23
CA VAL A 5 24.42 2.30 5.10
C VAL A 5 23.61 3.44 5.70
N LEU A 6 22.36 3.60 5.26
CA LEU A 6 21.44 4.57 5.86
C LEU A 6 20.83 3.98 7.13
N ASN A 7 21.32 4.46 8.28
CA ASN A 7 20.74 4.22 9.60
C ASN A 7 19.68 5.29 9.86
N PHE A 8 18.42 4.93 10.09
CA PHE A 8 17.34 5.89 10.29
C PHE A 8 16.78 5.82 11.72
N PRO A 9 16.81 6.93 12.49
CA PRO A 9 16.20 7.00 13.80
C PRO A 9 14.66 7.05 13.69
N ARG A 10 13.97 6.49 14.69
CA ARG A 10 12.52 6.62 14.87
C ARG A 10 12.15 8.11 14.95
N ARG A 11 11.29 8.59 14.05
CA ARG A 11 10.63 9.89 14.23
C ARG A 11 9.53 9.73 15.28
N GLN A 12 9.79 10.16 16.51
CA GLN A 12 8.73 10.63 17.39
C GLN A 12 8.19 11.95 16.79
N MET A 13 6.91 12.00 16.44
CA MET A 13 6.29 13.25 15.99
C MET A 13 6.20 14.24 17.15
N PRO A 14 6.70 15.48 17.01
CA PRO A 14 6.33 16.58 17.89
C PRO A 14 4.92 17.07 17.52
N ARG A 15 4.12 17.39 18.54
CA ARG A 15 2.86 18.12 18.42
C ARG A 15 3.10 19.44 17.66
N PRO A 16 2.26 19.84 16.69
CA PRO A 16 2.56 20.99 15.85
C PRO A 16 2.46 22.30 16.64
N PRO A 17 3.44 23.22 16.52
CA PRO A 17 3.31 24.59 17.02
C PRO A 17 2.55 25.45 16.01
N VAL A 18 1.73 26.37 16.53
CA VAL A 18 1.10 27.47 15.80
C VAL A 18 2.10 28.62 15.73
N VAL A 19 2.59 29.02 14.54
CA VAL A 19 3.07 30.39 14.23
C VAL A 19 3.01 30.68 12.72
N SER A 20 2.59 31.90 12.41
CA SER A 20 2.32 32.57 11.13
C SER A 20 3.54 32.96 10.25
N ASP A 21 3.24 33.13 8.95
CA ASP A 21 3.78 34.03 7.90
C ASP A 21 5.26 34.45 7.87
N GLU A 22 5.98 34.15 6.78
CA GLU A 22 6.13 35.03 5.60
C GLU A 22 7.05 34.42 4.49
N ALA A 23 6.67 34.71 3.23
CA ALA A 23 7.47 34.79 2.00
C ALA A 23 8.00 33.50 1.32
N GLY A 24 7.32 33.11 0.22
CA GLY A 24 7.91 32.30 -0.86
C GLY A 24 6.99 31.23 -1.44
N SER A 25 5.88 31.66 -2.03
CA SER A 25 4.80 30.83 -2.60
C SER A 25 5.26 29.87 -3.71
N ASP A 26 5.35 28.57 -3.37
CA ASP A 26 4.81 27.49 -4.21
C ASP A 26 4.06 26.51 -3.30
N ALA A 27 2.74 26.59 -3.36
CA ALA A 27 1.84 26.04 -2.36
C ALA A 27 1.69 24.51 -2.51
N GLY A 28 2.21 23.76 -1.52
CA GLY A 28 1.30 23.08 -0.60
C GLY A 28 0.40 21.95 -1.11
N ILE A 29 0.74 21.25 -2.19
CA ILE A 29 0.22 19.89 -2.42
C ILE A 29 1.32 18.94 -1.96
N GLY A 30 1.19 18.41 -0.74
CA GLY A 30 2.15 17.45 -0.21
C GLY A 30 2.29 16.26 -1.17
N HIS A 31 3.41 16.18 -1.90
CA HIS A 31 3.68 15.07 -2.79
C HIS A 31 3.82 13.80 -1.94
N VAL A 32 2.78 12.98 -1.88
CA VAL A 32 2.83 11.68 -1.21
C VAL A 32 3.92 10.87 -1.90
N PRO A 33 4.94 10.36 -1.18
CA PRO A 33 5.96 9.54 -1.80
C PRO A 33 5.36 8.30 -2.48
N ILE A 34 5.90 7.90 -3.62
CA ILE A 34 5.38 6.77 -4.42
C ILE A 34 5.23 5.48 -3.59
N TRP A 35 6.14 5.23 -2.63
CA TRP A 35 6.09 4.07 -1.74
C TRP A 35 5.00 4.14 -0.64
N GLN A 36 4.29 5.25 -0.53
CA GLN A 36 3.19 5.44 0.43
C GLN A 36 1.81 5.49 -0.25
N LEU A 37 1.74 5.41 -1.59
CA LEU A 37 0.48 5.46 -2.32
C LEU A 37 -0.52 4.39 -1.90
N TRP A 38 -0.03 3.25 -1.43
CA TRP A 38 -0.87 2.17 -0.92
C TRP A 38 -1.75 2.60 0.27
N ARG A 39 -1.38 3.67 1.00
CA ARG A 39 -2.12 4.24 2.13
C ARG A 39 -3.11 5.35 1.75
N SER A 40 -3.02 5.87 0.53
CA SER A 40 -3.78 7.07 0.14
C SER A 40 -4.70 6.84 -1.05
N LEU A 41 -4.36 5.92 -1.96
CA LEU A 41 -5.09 5.75 -3.21
C LEU A 41 -5.97 4.49 -3.24
N PRO A 42 -7.25 4.61 -3.61
CA PRO A 42 -8.11 3.47 -3.83
C PRO A 42 -7.72 2.72 -5.11
N ALA A 43 -8.12 1.44 -5.20
CA ALA A 43 -7.72 0.56 -6.32
C ALA A 43 -8.05 1.11 -7.72
N HIS A 44 -9.11 1.89 -7.87
CA HIS A 44 -9.54 2.46 -9.15
C HIS A 44 -8.78 3.74 -9.56
N ALA A 45 -7.99 4.33 -8.65
CA ALA A 45 -7.27 5.58 -8.89
C ALA A 45 -5.86 5.37 -9.46
N PHE A 46 -5.40 4.12 -9.60
CA PHE A 46 -4.08 3.83 -10.18
C PHE A 46 -4.13 3.79 -11.70
N GLY A 47 -3.45 4.72 -12.34
CA GLY A 47 -3.22 4.73 -13.77
C GLY A 47 -1.95 3.97 -14.16
N PHE A 48 -1.65 4.02 -15.46
CA PHE A 48 -0.40 3.52 -16.02
C PHE A 48 0.85 4.26 -15.50
N PRO A 49 0.85 5.61 -15.34
CA PRO A 49 2.03 6.33 -14.85
C PRO A 49 2.46 5.89 -13.45
N GLU A 50 1.51 5.77 -12.51
CA GLU A 50 1.80 5.39 -11.13
C GLU A 50 2.33 3.95 -11.06
N GLN A 51 1.81 3.06 -11.89
CA GLN A 51 2.30 1.68 -12.00
C GLN A 51 3.73 1.62 -12.55
N ALA A 52 4.05 2.44 -13.54
CA ALA A 52 5.39 2.51 -14.12
C ALA A 52 6.41 3.05 -13.12
N GLU A 53 6.06 4.15 -12.43
CA GLU A 53 6.92 4.74 -11.40
C GLU A 53 7.14 3.78 -10.21
N LEU A 54 6.08 3.10 -9.77
CA LEU A 54 6.16 2.07 -8.74
C LEU A 54 7.11 0.94 -9.14
N LYS A 55 7.00 0.45 -10.38
CA LYS A 55 7.90 -0.60 -10.90
C LYS A 55 9.34 -0.12 -10.94
N GLU A 56 9.58 1.11 -11.37
CA GLU A 56 10.91 1.70 -11.43
C GLU A 56 11.53 1.85 -10.03
N LEU A 57 10.76 2.37 -9.06
CA LEU A 57 11.18 2.44 -7.66
C LEU A 57 11.59 1.05 -7.16
N LEU A 58 10.74 0.04 -7.32
CA LEU A 58 10.98 -1.31 -6.83
C LEU A 58 12.22 -1.96 -7.47
N GLY A 59 12.53 -1.62 -8.72
CA GLY A 59 13.75 -2.05 -9.39
C GLY A 59 15.03 -1.36 -8.86
N ARG A 60 14.91 -0.14 -8.32
CA ARG A 60 16.04 0.64 -7.79
C ARG A 60 16.37 0.34 -6.33
N VAL A 61 15.41 -0.18 -5.56
CA VAL A 61 15.53 -0.35 -4.11
C VAL A 61 15.64 -1.82 -3.72
N ARG A 62 16.50 -2.11 -2.75
CA ARG A 62 16.59 -3.43 -2.11
C ARG A 62 16.57 -3.27 -0.60
N PRO A 63 15.44 -3.56 0.07
CA PRO A 63 15.37 -3.48 1.52
C PRO A 63 16.32 -4.49 2.17
N LEU A 64 17.09 -4.05 3.16
CA LEU A 64 17.98 -4.92 3.92
C LEU A 64 17.19 -6.01 4.67
N ARG A 65 17.72 -7.24 4.64
CA ARG A 65 17.20 -8.42 5.37
C ARG A 65 15.75 -8.80 5.03
N VAL A 66 15.36 -8.59 3.77
CA VAL A 66 14.05 -8.98 3.22
C VAL A 66 14.28 -10.16 2.27
N GLU A 67 14.16 -11.38 2.80
CA GLU A 67 14.28 -12.63 2.03
C GLU A 67 13.18 -12.71 0.95
N HIS A 68 13.44 -13.34 -0.20
CA HIS A 68 12.47 -13.43 -1.32
C HIS A 68 12.12 -12.11 -2.03
N TRP A 69 12.82 -11.00 -1.75
CA TRP A 69 12.63 -9.74 -2.49
C TRP A 69 12.78 -9.92 -4.00
N ASP A 70 13.84 -10.62 -4.43
CA ASP A 70 14.13 -10.81 -5.86
C ASP A 70 13.08 -11.69 -6.54
N ALA A 71 12.56 -12.70 -5.83
CA ALA A 71 11.46 -13.54 -6.32
C ALA A 71 10.18 -12.71 -6.50
N ALA A 72 9.85 -11.87 -5.52
CA ALA A 72 8.71 -10.97 -5.60
C ALA A 72 8.86 -9.96 -6.76
N LEU A 73 10.05 -9.39 -6.95
CA LEU A 73 10.34 -8.48 -8.06
C LEU A 73 10.25 -9.18 -9.42
N ALA A 74 10.60 -10.48 -9.49
CA ALA A 74 10.52 -11.31 -10.68
C ALA A 74 9.08 -11.73 -11.05
N GLY A 75 8.06 -11.35 -10.27
CA GLY A 75 6.66 -11.67 -10.55
C GLY A 75 6.02 -12.66 -9.58
N ASP A 76 6.74 -13.16 -8.57
CA ASP A 76 6.16 -14.07 -7.58
C ASP A 76 5.28 -13.31 -6.57
N ALA A 77 3.97 -13.31 -6.85
CA ALA A 77 3.01 -12.69 -5.97
C ALA A 77 2.96 -13.35 -4.58
N ALA A 78 3.21 -14.66 -4.46
CA ALA A 78 3.21 -15.36 -3.17
C ALA A 78 4.40 -14.92 -2.31
N ALA A 79 5.56 -14.70 -2.92
CA ALA A 79 6.72 -14.12 -2.25
C ALA A 79 6.40 -12.73 -1.67
N SER A 80 5.74 -11.84 -2.43
CA SER A 80 5.35 -10.51 -1.92
C SER A 80 4.38 -10.59 -0.73
N VAL A 81 3.44 -11.53 -0.77
CA VAL A 81 2.50 -11.79 0.34
C VAL A 81 3.25 -12.29 1.57
N ALA A 82 4.15 -13.27 1.41
CA ALA A 82 4.94 -13.80 2.51
C ALA A 82 5.78 -12.70 3.19
N LEU A 83 6.35 -11.79 2.40
CA LEU A 83 7.07 -10.62 2.92
C LEU A 83 6.20 -9.73 3.81
N ALA A 84 5.01 -9.37 3.33
CA ALA A 84 4.10 -8.51 4.08
C ALA A 84 3.59 -9.18 5.37
N LEU A 85 3.27 -10.48 5.32
CA LEU A 85 2.82 -11.22 6.50
C LEU A 85 3.90 -11.31 7.58
N ARG A 86 5.17 -11.51 7.20
CA ARG A 86 6.31 -11.45 8.13
C ARG A 86 6.47 -10.07 8.77
N MET A 87 6.03 -9.00 8.08
CA MET A 87 6.10 -7.61 8.54
C MET A 87 4.79 -7.08 9.13
N SER A 88 3.88 -7.96 9.54
CA SER A 88 2.55 -7.57 10.01
C SER A 88 2.50 -7.13 11.48
N GLY A 89 3.62 -6.97 12.20
CA GLY A 89 3.59 -6.42 13.57
C GLY A 89 3.10 -4.97 13.62
N ILE A 90 2.31 -4.60 14.63
CA ILE A 90 1.76 -3.23 14.77
C ILE A 90 2.90 -2.19 14.84
N ASP A 91 3.99 -2.51 15.55
CA ASP A 91 5.16 -1.64 15.71
C ASP A 91 5.93 -1.36 14.41
N VAL A 92 5.59 -2.05 13.31
CA VAL A 92 6.30 -2.00 12.03
C VAL A 92 5.49 -1.28 10.95
N LEU A 93 4.20 -1.00 11.20
CA LEU A 93 3.26 -0.49 10.19
C LEU A 93 3.61 0.89 9.60
N ASP A 94 4.39 1.70 10.33
CA ASP A 94 4.81 3.05 9.90
C ASP A 94 6.30 3.16 9.58
N THR A 95 6.94 2.03 9.26
CA THR A 95 8.34 2.03 8.84
C THR A 95 8.47 2.14 7.32
N THR A 96 9.51 2.83 6.84
CA THR A 96 9.84 2.88 5.39
C THR A 96 10.06 1.48 4.82
N ARG A 97 10.58 0.53 5.62
CA ARG A 97 10.72 -0.87 5.18
C ARG A 97 9.37 -1.52 4.92
N HIS A 98 8.40 -1.30 5.82
CA HIS A 98 7.05 -1.79 5.63
C HIS A 98 6.40 -1.15 4.41
N ASP A 99 6.62 0.15 4.18
CA ASP A 99 6.17 0.84 2.98
C ASP A 99 6.70 0.22 1.68
N LEU A 100 7.98 -0.10 1.63
CA LEU A 100 8.58 -0.75 0.46
C LEU A 100 8.01 -2.15 0.22
N VAL A 101 7.76 -2.91 1.29
CA VAL A 101 7.11 -4.23 1.17
C VAL A 101 5.66 -4.10 0.74
N MET A 102 4.90 -3.16 1.30
CA MET A 102 3.51 -2.91 0.90
C MET A 102 3.42 -2.34 -0.52
N SER A 103 4.44 -1.62 -0.99
CA SER A 103 4.59 -1.18 -2.38
C SER A 103 4.78 -2.35 -3.33
N MET A 104 5.56 -3.36 -2.93
CA MET A 104 5.68 -4.62 -3.68
C MET A 104 4.32 -5.36 -3.73
N VAL A 105 3.61 -5.44 -2.61
CA VAL A 105 2.26 -6.03 -2.57
C VAL A 105 1.29 -5.25 -3.46
N LEU A 106 1.33 -3.92 -3.42
CA LEU A 106 0.53 -3.05 -4.28
C LEU A 106 0.79 -3.33 -5.75
N PHE A 107 2.06 -3.45 -6.16
CA PHE A 107 2.43 -3.80 -7.53
C PHE A 107 1.77 -5.11 -7.98
N HIS A 108 1.81 -6.15 -7.15
CA HIS A 108 1.15 -7.43 -7.43
C HIS A 108 -0.38 -7.37 -7.40
N ALA A 109 -0.95 -6.53 -6.52
CA ALA A 109 -2.38 -6.30 -6.45
C ALA A 109 -2.91 -5.63 -7.73
N LEU A 110 -2.16 -4.66 -8.26
CA LEU A 110 -2.46 -3.98 -9.53
C LEU A 110 -2.30 -4.92 -10.73
N ALA A 111 -1.35 -5.87 -10.67
CA ALA A 111 -1.20 -6.94 -11.65
C ALA A 111 -2.30 -8.03 -11.57
N GLY A 112 -3.25 -7.92 -10.64
CA GLY A 112 -4.42 -8.81 -10.54
C GLY A 112 -4.32 -9.92 -9.49
N SER A 113 -3.27 -9.94 -8.65
CA SER A 113 -3.17 -10.95 -7.59
C SER A 113 -4.22 -10.76 -6.50
N ALA A 114 -5.17 -11.69 -6.42
CA ALA A 114 -6.22 -11.70 -5.39
C ALA A 114 -5.63 -11.83 -3.97
N ALA A 115 -4.54 -12.58 -3.81
CA ALA A 115 -3.87 -12.73 -2.52
C ALA A 115 -3.22 -11.41 -2.09
N ALA A 116 -2.54 -10.72 -3.01
CA ALA A 116 -1.93 -9.41 -2.74
C ALA A 116 -2.99 -8.35 -2.39
N ARG A 117 -4.10 -8.30 -3.12
CA ARG A 117 -5.25 -7.44 -2.80
C ARG A 117 -5.81 -7.69 -1.40
N THR A 118 -5.96 -8.97 -1.05
CA THR A 118 -6.44 -9.38 0.28
C THR A 118 -5.51 -8.91 1.38
N VAL A 119 -4.20 -9.11 1.21
CA VAL A 119 -3.17 -8.71 2.17
C VAL A 119 -3.09 -7.19 2.29
N LEU A 120 -3.21 -6.46 1.17
CA LEU A 120 -3.25 -5.01 1.16
C LEU A 120 -4.44 -4.48 1.98
N ALA A 121 -5.64 -5.01 1.73
CA ALA A 121 -6.84 -4.65 2.48
C ALA A 121 -6.78 -5.06 3.97
N PHE A 122 -6.11 -6.16 4.30
CA PHE A 122 -5.86 -6.59 5.67
C PHE A 122 -4.90 -5.63 6.39
N THR A 123 -3.78 -5.28 5.77
CA THR A 123 -2.80 -4.34 6.36
C THR A 123 -3.42 -2.97 6.55
N LEU A 124 -4.19 -2.49 5.57
CA LEU A 124 -4.94 -1.25 5.70
C LEU A 124 -5.92 -1.29 6.89
N ASP A 125 -6.71 -2.36 7.03
CA ASP A 125 -7.64 -2.52 8.17
C ASP A 125 -6.94 -2.37 9.51
N ARG A 126 -5.70 -2.88 9.62
CA ARG A 126 -4.91 -2.79 10.86
C ARG A 126 -4.44 -1.37 11.19
N ARG A 127 -4.35 -0.48 10.21
CA ARG A 127 -4.02 0.93 10.46
C ARG A 127 -5.12 1.65 11.24
N ARG A 128 -6.33 1.09 11.35
CA ARG A 128 -7.37 1.59 12.27
C ARG A 128 -6.87 1.66 13.72
N TYR A 129 -5.95 0.77 14.12
CA TYR A 129 -5.35 0.77 15.45
C TYR A 129 -4.42 1.96 15.69
N LEU A 130 -4.06 2.69 14.63
CA LEU A 130 -3.31 3.95 14.66
C LEU A 130 -4.24 5.18 14.63
N GLY A 131 -5.56 4.99 14.66
CA GLY A 131 -6.55 6.08 14.61
C GLY A 131 -6.91 6.56 13.20
N GLU A 132 -6.49 5.85 12.15
CA GLU A 132 -6.74 6.24 10.76
C GLU A 132 -8.11 5.73 10.25
N ASN A 133 -8.83 6.57 9.50
CA ASN A 133 -10.05 6.15 8.80
C ASN A 133 -9.71 5.52 7.44
N VAL A 134 -9.48 4.21 7.45
CA VAL A 134 -9.01 3.41 6.32
C VAL A 134 -10.08 2.55 5.67
N ASP A 135 -11.31 2.60 6.19
CA ASP A 135 -12.44 1.76 5.76
C ASP A 135 -12.76 1.87 4.26
N PRO A 136 -12.91 3.08 3.67
CA PRO A 136 -13.17 3.20 2.24
C PRO A 136 -12.02 2.64 1.40
N LEU A 137 -10.79 2.88 1.83
CA LEU A 137 -9.58 2.45 1.16
C LEU A 137 -9.43 0.93 1.18
N ALA A 138 -9.56 0.31 2.35
CA ALA A 138 -9.50 -1.13 2.53
C ALA A 138 -10.59 -1.87 1.72
N ARG A 139 -11.81 -1.31 1.67
CA ARG A 139 -12.91 -1.84 0.83
C ARG A 139 -12.56 -1.83 -0.65
N SER A 140 -11.94 -0.76 -1.15
CA SER A 140 -11.56 -0.66 -2.58
C SER A 140 -10.62 -1.80 -3.01
N TRP A 141 -9.76 -2.27 -2.09
CA TRP A 141 -8.80 -3.34 -2.36
C TRP A 141 -9.39 -4.74 -2.20
N ARG A 142 -10.28 -4.94 -1.23
CA ARG A 142 -10.94 -6.23 -0.93
C ARG A 142 -11.78 -6.78 -2.10
N GLY A 143 -12.29 -5.90 -2.98
CA GLY A 143 -13.25 -6.28 -4.03
C GLY A 143 -14.60 -6.73 -3.44
N PRO A 144 -15.62 -6.98 -4.28
CA PRO A 144 -16.90 -7.47 -3.79
C PRO A 144 -16.73 -8.86 -3.17
N SER A 145 -17.25 -9.03 -1.96
CA SER A 145 -17.23 -10.31 -1.25
C SER A 145 -17.99 -11.38 -2.02
N ARG A 146 -17.66 -12.66 -1.82
CA ARG A 146 -18.41 -13.78 -2.40
C ARG A 146 -19.92 -13.70 -2.12
N THR A 147 -20.28 -13.17 -0.95
CA THR A 147 -21.65 -12.96 -0.52
C THR A 147 -22.34 -11.86 -1.32
N GLU A 148 -21.64 -10.76 -1.60
CA GLU A 148 -22.14 -9.67 -2.44
C GLU A 148 -22.25 -10.08 -3.90
N ILE A 149 -21.26 -10.82 -4.43
CA ILE A 149 -21.31 -11.39 -5.78
C ILE A 149 -22.53 -12.30 -5.90
N ARG A 150 -22.71 -13.23 -4.94
CA ARG A 150 -23.86 -14.15 -4.94
C ARG A 150 -25.19 -13.40 -4.87
N ARG A 151 -25.29 -12.37 -4.01
CA ARG A 151 -26.51 -11.54 -3.91
C ARG A 151 -26.80 -10.82 -5.22
N ALA A 152 -25.80 -10.19 -5.82
CA ALA A 152 -25.93 -9.49 -7.10
C ALA A 152 -26.34 -10.44 -8.23
N SER A 153 -25.75 -11.64 -8.30
CA SER A 153 -26.13 -12.66 -9.28
C SER A 153 -27.57 -13.15 -9.11
N VAL A 154 -28.03 -13.34 -7.86
CA VAL A 154 -29.40 -13.74 -7.56
C VAL A 154 -30.39 -12.63 -7.93
N GLN A 155 -30.05 -11.37 -7.66
CA GLN A 155 -30.89 -10.23 -8.01
C GLN A 155 -30.99 -10.04 -9.53
N ALA A 156 -29.88 -10.11 -10.26
CA ALA A 156 -29.88 -10.05 -11.72
C ALA A 156 -30.69 -11.19 -12.37
N LEU A 157 -30.66 -12.39 -11.76
CA LEU A 157 -31.48 -13.51 -12.22
C LEU A 157 -32.98 -13.25 -11.99
N MET A 158 -33.36 -12.66 -10.86
CA MET A 158 -34.76 -12.30 -10.59
C MET A 158 -35.27 -11.22 -11.56
N GLU A 159 -34.46 -10.21 -11.87
CA GLU A 159 -34.80 -9.15 -12.83
C GLU A 159 -34.92 -9.68 -14.27
N ALA A 160 -34.11 -10.68 -14.66
CA ALA A 160 -34.19 -11.28 -15.98
C ALA A 160 -35.40 -12.21 -16.19
N LEU A 161 -36.04 -12.66 -15.08
CA LEU A 161 -37.18 -13.57 -15.09
C LEU A 161 -38.53 -12.86 -14.85
N SER A 162 -38.51 -11.55 -14.52
CA SER A 162 -39.68 -10.69 -14.37
C SER A 162 -40.01 -9.94 -15.67
#